data_AF-A0AAD7PZ59-F1
#
_entry.id   AF-A0AAD7PZ59-F1
#
_cell.length_a   1.000
_cell.length_b   1.000
_cell.length_c   1.000
_cell.angle_alpha   90.00
_cell.angle_beta   90.00
_cell.angle_gamma   90.00
#
_symmetry.space_group_name_H-M   'P 1'
#
loop_
_entity.id
_entity.type
_entity.pdbx_description
1 polymer ?
#
loop_
_entity_poly.entity_id
_entity_poly.type
_entity_poly.pdbx_seq_one_letter_code
_entity_poly.pdbx_strand_id
1 'polypeptide(L)'
;MEKVCFLTLFFFLGIMGCYVEGLGVNWGTMATHMLPPEKVVQMLKDNGIKKVKLFDADHSTVSALVGSDMEVMVAIPNDQLAVMNDHRRAKEWVQKNVTGYKSNGGVKIKYVAVGNEPFLSSYNGTFINITLPALENIQNALNEAGVGDSIKATVPLNADVYSSPDDNPVPSAGRFRSEISDLMTQIVQFLHKNNAPFTINIYPFLSLYGNDGFPFDYAFFDNVGNPVNDNGIAYKNVFDANFDTLVSSLKAVGYGDLPIVVGEVGWPTDGDKNANLGYAQRFYNGLLPKLASNQGTPLRPGFIEVYLFGLLDEDAKSVAPGNFERHWGIFGYDGQAKFPVDISGQGQNKLLVSAQGCAVSSPKMVCVQSKCQGSKQVSR
;
A
#
# COMPACT_ATOMS: atom_id res chain seq x y z
N MET A 1 55.61 -19.92 36.93
CA MET A 1 54.99 -18.59 36.78
C MET A 1 54.26 -18.59 35.44
N GLU A 2 52.95 -18.74 35.53
CA GLU A 2 52.02 -18.95 34.43
C GLU A 2 51.92 -17.69 33.56
N LYS A 3 51.94 -17.87 32.23
CA LYS A 3 51.61 -16.81 31.28
C LYS A 3 50.11 -16.89 31.01
N VAL A 4 49.34 -16.01 31.65
CA VAL A 4 47.93 -15.78 31.34
C VAL A 4 47.85 -15.09 29.98
N CYS A 5 47.28 -15.79 29.00
CA CYS A 5 46.99 -15.25 27.68
C CYS A 5 45.56 -14.67 27.72
N PHE A 6 45.42 -13.34 27.68
CA PHE A 6 44.11 -12.70 27.55
C PHE A 6 43.65 -12.81 26.09
N LEU A 7 42.64 -13.64 25.87
CA LEU A 7 41.93 -13.73 24.58
C LEU A 7 40.84 -12.65 24.56
N THR A 8 41.06 -11.57 23.82
CA THR A 8 40.05 -10.52 23.62
C THR A 8 39.01 -11.02 22.62
N LEU A 9 37.85 -11.46 23.12
CA LEU A 9 36.71 -11.85 22.29
C LEU A 9 36.02 -10.58 21.77
N PHE A 10 36.26 -10.22 20.51
CA PHE A 10 35.48 -9.18 19.83
C PHE A 10 34.07 -9.72 19.56
N PHE A 11 33.10 -9.37 20.39
CA PHE A 11 31.69 -9.45 20.04
C PHE A 11 31.43 -8.41 18.94
N PHE A 12 31.44 -8.84 17.68
CA PHE A 12 30.76 -8.11 16.63
C PHE A 12 29.26 -8.22 16.90
N LEU A 13 28.74 -7.28 17.68
CA LEU A 13 27.31 -7.00 17.71
C LEU A 13 26.98 -6.40 16.35
N GLY A 14 26.69 -7.27 15.38
CA GLY A 14 26.13 -6.84 14.11
C GLY A 14 24.86 -6.05 14.42
N ILE A 15 24.82 -4.80 13.98
CA ILE A 15 23.58 -4.02 13.95
C ILE A 15 22.70 -4.74 12.92
N MET A 16 21.98 -5.79 13.34
CA MET A 16 20.79 -6.21 12.62
C MET A 16 19.86 -5.01 12.69
N GLY A 17 19.69 -4.32 11.55
CA GLY A 17 18.64 -3.33 11.43
C GLY A 17 17.34 -3.98 11.86
N CYS A 18 16.70 -3.46 12.92
CA CYS A 18 15.36 -3.88 13.29
C CYS A 18 14.43 -3.36 12.20
N TYR A 19 14.05 -4.22 11.27
CA TYR A 19 13.09 -3.90 10.23
C TYR A 19 11.67 -4.00 10.78
N VAL A 20 10.75 -3.19 10.26
CA VAL A 20 9.32 -3.40 10.51
C VAL A 20 8.91 -4.68 9.78
N GLU A 21 8.69 -5.76 10.53
CA GLU A 21 8.46 -7.12 9.99
C GLU A 21 7.24 -7.20 9.05
N GLY A 22 6.30 -6.25 9.17
CA GLY A 22 5.05 -6.20 8.41
C GLY A 22 5.00 -5.18 7.28
N LEU A 23 6.09 -4.46 6.99
CA LEU A 23 6.09 -3.36 6.04
C LEU A 23 6.48 -3.80 4.62
N GLY A 24 5.60 -3.53 3.67
CA GLY A 24 5.85 -3.62 2.24
C GLY A 24 5.67 -2.30 1.52
N VAL A 25 5.88 -2.32 0.22
CA VAL A 25 5.61 -1.17 -0.66
C VAL A 25 4.92 -1.61 -1.93
N ASN A 26 4.14 -0.71 -2.50
CA ASN A 26 3.49 -0.87 -3.79
C ASN A 26 4.47 -0.46 -4.90
N TRP A 27 4.78 -1.40 -5.80
CA TRP A 27 5.58 -1.13 -6.99
C TRP A 27 4.64 -0.95 -8.18
N GLY A 28 4.30 0.30 -8.46
CA GLY A 28 3.58 0.74 -9.65
C GLY A 28 4.49 0.90 -10.87
N THR A 29 3.95 0.62 -12.05
CA THR A 29 4.68 0.60 -13.34
C THR A 29 4.12 1.59 -14.36
N MET A 30 3.17 2.46 -13.96
CA MET A 30 2.53 3.43 -14.85
C MET A 30 3.43 4.65 -15.08
N ALA A 31 4.57 4.43 -15.73
CA ALA A 31 5.55 5.47 -16.04
C ALA A 31 5.90 5.50 -17.54
N THR A 32 6.12 6.70 -18.09
CA THR A 32 6.54 6.90 -19.48
C THR A 32 7.97 6.39 -19.72
N HIS A 33 8.80 6.41 -18.67
CA HIS A 33 10.17 5.92 -18.66
C HIS A 33 10.40 5.06 -17.42
N MET A 34 10.12 3.77 -17.52
CA MET A 34 10.31 2.84 -16.40
C MET A 34 11.79 2.65 -16.08
N LEU A 35 12.12 2.65 -14.78
CA LEU A 35 13.39 2.11 -14.31
C LEU A 35 13.49 0.61 -14.66
N PRO A 36 14.68 0.10 -15.02
CA PRO A 36 14.85 -1.34 -15.20
C PRO A 36 14.42 -2.10 -13.94
N PRO A 37 13.61 -3.18 -14.04
CA PRO A 37 13.09 -3.90 -12.88
C PRO A 37 14.15 -4.32 -11.85
N GLU A 38 15.32 -4.74 -12.31
CA GLU A 38 16.46 -5.17 -11.49
C GLU A 38 17.04 -4.02 -10.68
N LYS A 39 16.98 -2.79 -11.20
CA LYS A 39 17.35 -1.58 -10.46
C LYS A 39 16.34 -1.31 -9.35
N VAL A 40 15.06 -1.48 -9.63
CA VAL A 40 14.01 -1.32 -8.60
C VAL A 40 14.16 -2.38 -7.51
N VAL A 41 14.43 -3.64 -7.87
CA VAL A 41 14.72 -4.71 -6.91
C VAL A 41 15.97 -4.40 -6.08
N GLN A 42 17.00 -3.82 -6.69
CA GLN A 42 18.18 -3.38 -5.94
C GLN A 42 17.83 -2.24 -4.97
N MET A 43 17.02 -1.26 -5.38
CA MET A 43 16.55 -0.20 -4.49
C MET A 43 15.77 -0.76 -3.29
N LEU A 44 14.88 -1.73 -3.52
CA LEU A 44 14.14 -2.41 -2.46
C LEU A 44 15.11 -3.06 -1.46
N LYS A 45 16.13 -3.77 -1.95
CA LYS A 45 17.18 -4.41 -1.11
C LYS A 45 18.01 -3.39 -0.34
N ASP A 46 18.49 -2.34 -1.00
CA ASP A 46 19.34 -1.31 -0.40
C ASP A 46 18.63 -0.55 0.73
N ASN A 47 17.30 -0.49 0.67
CA ASN A 47 16.45 0.14 1.67
C ASN A 47 15.80 -0.85 2.64
N GLY A 48 16.17 -2.14 2.58
CA GLY A 48 15.72 -3.17 3.52
C GLY A 48 14.24 -3.54 3.41
N ILE A 49 13.60 -3.26 2.29
CA ILE A 49 12.20 -3.60 2.03
C ILE A 49 12.12 -5.08 1.65
N LYS A 50 11.25 -5.83 2.33
CA LYS A 50 11.15 -7.29 2.18
C LYS A 50 9.83 -7.76 1.60
N LYS A 51 8.87 -6.86 1.40
CA LYS A 51 7.56 -7.17 0.83
C LYS A 51 7.19 -6.20 -0.27
N VAL A 52 6.61 -6.70 -1.35
CA VAL A 52 6.16 -5.88 -2.48
C VAL A 52 4.78 -6.29 -2.96
N LYS A 53 3.92 -5.31 -3.24
CA LYS A 53 2.65 -5.49 -3.94
C LYS A 53 2.80 -4.95 -5.36
N LEU A 54 2.45 -5.78 -6.34
CA LEU A 54 2.39 -5.44 -7.76
C LEU A 54 0.94 -5.18 -8.16
N PHE A 55 0.72 -4.49 -9.28
CA PHE A 55 -0.61 -4.19 -9.84
C PHE A 55 -1.00 -5.06 -11.03
N ASP A 56 -0.07 -5.89 -11.50
CA ASP A 56 -0.28 -6.91 -12.51
C ASP A 56 0.65 -8.12 -12.27
N ALA A 57 0.76 -8.99 -13.27
CA ALA A 57 1.69 -10.10 -13.32
C ALA A 57 2.63 -9.97 -14.54
N ASP A 58 3.11 -8.77 -14.83
CA ASP A 58 4.07 -8.57 -15.92
C ASP A 58 5.31 -9.44 -15.72
N HIS A 59 5.70 -10.13 -16.80
CA HIS A 59 6.77 -11.12 -16.73
C HIS A 59 8.12 -10.47 -16.38
N SER A 60 8.42 -9.26 -16.88
CA SER A 60 9.70 -8.60 -16.60
C SER A 60 9.80 -8.21 -15.13
N THR A 61 8.73 -7.63 -14.57
CA THR A 61 8.67 -7.21 -13.16
C THR A 61 8.75 -8.41 -12.21
N VAL A 62 7.92 -9.45 -12.45
CA VAL A 62 7.89 -10.64 -11.57
C VAL A 62 9.20 -11.42 -11.66
N SER A 63 9.81 -11.53 -12.85
CA SER A 63 11.06 -12.28 -13.02
C SER A 63 12.26 -11.59 -12.34
N ALA A 64 12.27 -10.26 -12.26
CA ALA A 64 13.31 -9.52 -11.55
C ALA A 64 13.35 -9.83 -10.04
N LEU A 65 12.23 -10.30 -9.47
CA LEU A 65 12.11 -10.68 -8.06
C LEU A 65 12.64 -12.10 -7.76
N VAL A 66 13.01 -12.89 -8.78
CA VAL A 66 13.62 -14.22 -8.59
C VAL A 66 14.89 -14.08 -7.76
N GLY A 67 15.02 -14.90 -6.71
CA GLY A 67 16.18 -14.88 -5.82
C GLY A 67 16.28 -13.63 -4.92
N SER A 68 15.26 -12.77 -4.89
CA SER A 68 15.26 -11.57 -4.02
C SER A 68 14.96 -11.87 -2.55
N ASP A 69 14.38 -13.03 -2.26
CA ASP A 69 13.85 -13.44 -0.95
C ASP A 69 12.62 -12.63 -0.45
N MET A 70 12.12 -11.68 -1.25
CA MET A 70 10.98 -10.80 -0.91
C MET A 70 9.64 -11.52 -1.03
N GLU A 71 8.72 -11.23 -0.11
CA GLU A 71 7.33 -11.66 -0.21
C GLU A 71 6.58 -10.80 -1.23
N VAL A 72 5.81 -11.45 -2.12
CA VAL A 72 5.15 -10.78 -3.24
C VAL A 72 3.64 -10.97 -3.17
N MET A 73 2.90 -9.87 -3.26
CA MET A 73 1.49 -9.86 -3.66
C MET A 73 1.43 -9.54 -5.15
N VAL A 74 1.11 -10.54 -5.98
CA VAL A 74 0.92 -10.38 -7.42
C VAL A 74 -0.54 -10.09 -7.72
N ALA A 75 -0.85 -9.31 -8.76
CA ALA A 75 -2.23 -8.86 -9.00
C ALA A 75 -2.79 -9.28 -10.35
N ILE A 76 -4.12 -9.41 -10.37
CA ILE A 76 -4.96 -9.54 -11.55
C ILE A 76 -5.66 -8.18 -11.71
N PRO A 77 -5.40 -7.42 -12.79
CA PRO A 77 -6.04 -6.13 -12.97
C PRO A 77 -7.56 -6.26 -13.17
N ASN A 78 -8.30 -5.18 -12.89
CA ASN A 78 -9.77 -5.17 -12.94
C ASN A 78 -10.34 -5.59 -14.32
N ASP A 79 -9.66 -5.24 -15.42
CA ASP A 79 -10.07 -5.60 -16.78
C ASP A 79 -9.97 -7.11 -17.08
N GLN A 80 -9.24 -7.87 -16.26
CA GLN A 80 -9.15 -9.33 -16.36
C GLN A 80 -10.15 -10.09 -15.49
N LEU A 81 -10.89 -9.42 -14.60
CA LEU A 81 -11.83 -10.07 -13.69
C LEU A 81 -12.86 -10.92 -14.44
N ALA A 82 -13.44 -10.37 -15.51
CA ALA A 82 -14.40 -11.09 -16.35
C ALA A 82 -13.80 -12.35 -17.00
N VAL A 83 -12.52 -12.31 -17.39
CA VAL A 83 -11.83 -13.48 -17.96
C VAL A 83 -11.60 -14.55 -16.89
N MET A 84 -11.32 -14.15 -15.64
CA MET A 84 -11.11 -15.07 -14.52
C MET A 84 -12.40 -15.75 -14.04
N ASN A 85 -13.57 -15.38 -14.57
CA ASN A 85 -14.82 -16.13 -14.35
C ASN A 85 -14.82 -17.47 -15.11
N ASP A 86 -13.97 -17.66 -16.12
CA ASP A 86 -13.69 -18.99 -16.71
C ASP A 86 -12.63 -19.70 -15.85
N HIS A 87 -13.02 -20.76 -15.14
CA HIS A 87 -12.12 -21.53 -14.27
C HIS A 87 -10.90 -22.10 -14.99
N ARG A 88 -11.01 -22.47 -16.28
CA ARG A 88 -9.86 -22.91 -17.06
C ARG A 88 -8.86 -21.77 -17.25
N ARG A 89 -9.33 -20.55 -17.49
CA ARG A 89 -8.48 -19.35 -17.58
C ARG A 89 -7.83 -19.00 -16.25
N ALA A 90 -8.57 -19.12 -15.15
CA ALA A 90 -8.01 -18.95 -13.81
C ALA A 90 -6.86 -19.94 -13.53
N LYS A 91 -7.01 -21.21 -13.92
CA LYS A 91 -5.94 -22.21 -13.80
C LYS A 91 -4.74 -21.91 -14.68
N GLU A 92 -4.95 -21.52 -15.93
CA GLU A 92 -3.87 -21.08 -16.84
C GLU A 92 -3.10 -19.89 -16.24
N TRP A 93 -3.82 -18.93 -15.65
CA TRP A 93 -3.23 -17.77 -15.00
C TRP A 93 -2.40 -18.18 -13.78
N VAL A 94 -2.94 -19.00 -12.87
CA VAL A 94 -2.21 -19.51 -11.69
C VAL A 94 -1.00 -20.33 -12.12
N GLN A 95 -1.13 -21.16 -13.14
CA GLN A 95 -0.02 -21.96 -13.64
C GLN A 95 1.14 -21.07 -14.09
N LYS A 96 0.84 -20.08 -14.92
CA LYS A 96 1.82 -19.18 -15.54
C LYS A 96 2.44 -18.21 -14.52
N ASN A 97 1.61 -17.54 -13.72
CA ASN A 97 2.02 -16.38 -12.93
C ASN A 97 2.30 -16.69 -11.47
N VAL A 98 1.91 -17.88 -10.99
CA VAL A 98 2.17 -18.31 -9.61
C VAL A 98 3.09 -19.52 -9.59
N THR A 99 2.62 -20.68 -10.06
CA THR A 99 3.42 -21.91 -9.96
C THR A 99 4.64 -21.92 -10.87
N GLY A 100 4.62 -21.16 -11.98
CA GLY A 100 5.78 -21.00 -12.86
C GLY A 100 7.01 -20.40 -12.16
N TYR A 101 6.80 -19.66 -11.07
CA TYR A 101 7.86 -19.08 -10.25
C TYR A 101 8.18 -19.88 -8.98
N LYS A 102 7.53 -21.03 -8.78
CA LYS A 102 7.74 -21.92 -7.62
C LYS A 102 8.93 -22.84 -7.86
N SER A 103 10.13 -22.29 -7.85
CA SER A 103 11.39 -23.04 -7.87
C SER A 103 12.24 -22.74 -6.64
N ASN A 104 13.28 -23.52 -6.38
CA ASN A 104 14.24 -23.18 -5.33
C ASN A 104 14.96 -21.87 -5.73
N GLY A 105 14.83 -20.83 -4.91
CA GLY A 105 15.26 -19.47 -5.25
C GLY A 105 14.32 -18.73 -6.21
N GLY A 106 13.11 -19.22 -6.43
CA GLY A 106 12.06 -18.55 -7.20
C GLY A 106 11.46 -17.34 -6.48
N VAL A 107 10.28 -16.89 -6.91
CA VAL A 107 9.57 -15.75 -6.31
C VAL A 107 8.72 -16.22 -5.14
N LYS A 108 8.83 -15.59 -3.96
CA LYS A 108 7.99 -15.91 -2.79
C LYS A 108 6.64 -15.22 -2.87
N ILE A 109 5.76 -15.72 -3.73
CA ILE A 109 4.39 -15.21 -3.83
C ILE A 109 3.62 -15.63 -2.57
N LYS A 110 3.04 -14.65 -1.88
CA LYS A 110 2.25 -14.84 -0.65
C LYS A 110 0.76 -14.64 -0.89
N TYR A 111 0.42 -13.67 -1.73
CA TYR A 111 -0.95 -13.29 -2.02
C TYR A 111 -1.19 -13.11 -3.52
N VAL A 112 -2.41 -13.40 -3.97
CA VAL A 112 -2.91 -12.99 -5.28
C VAL A 112 -4.01 -11.96 -5.06
N ALA A 113 -3.77 -10.71 -5.46
CA ALA A 113 -4.76 -9.64 -5.45
C ALA A 113 -5.67 -9.76 -6.68
N VAL A 114 -6.92 -10.13 -6.48
CA VAL A 114 -7.92 -10.32 -7.55
C VAL A 114 -8.70 -9.02 -7.73
N GLY A 115 -8.21 -8.17 -8.64
CA GLY A 115 -8.67 -6.79 -8.81
C GLY A 115 -7.93 -5.79 -7.91
N ASN A 116 -8.24 -4.52 -8.07
CA ASN A 116 -7.85 -3.43 -7.18
C ASN A 116 -9.00 -2.43 -7.07
N GLU A 117 -9.57 -2.32 -5.88
CA GLU A 117 -10.70 -1.45 -5.56
C GLU A 117 -11.92 -1.60 -6.51
N PRO A 118 -12.34 -2.84 -6.85
CA PRO A 118 -13.35 -3.07 -7.89
C PRO A 118 -14.74 -2.48 -7.56
N PHE A 119 -14.99 -2.15 -6.28
CA PHE A 119 -16.28 -1.64 -5.81
C PHE A 119 -16.28 -0.13 -5.55
N LEU A 120 -15.26 0.58 -6.03
CA LEU A 120 -15.28 2.03 -6.05
C LEU A 120 -16.57 2.52 -6.69
N SER A 121 -17.24 3.45 -6.01
CA SER A 121 -18.50 4.03 -6.51
C SER A 121 -18.34 4.67 -7.91
N SER A 122 -17.13 5.15 -8.26
CA SER A 122 -16.80 5.69 -9.59
C SER A 122 -16.85 4.67 -10.73
N TYR A 123 -16.73 3.37 -10.43
CA TYR A 123 -16.92 2.30 -11.43
C TYR A 123 -18.39 1.98 -11.70
N ASN A 124 -19.34 2.64 -11.01
CA ASN A 124 -20.77 2.49 -11.23
C ASN A 124 -21.23 1.03 -11.30
N GLY A 125 -20.69 0.19 -10.41
CA GLY A 125 -21.03 -1.23 -10.31
C GLY A 125 -20.46 -2.15 -11.39
N THR A 126 -19.56 -1.67 -12.27
CA THR A 126 -18.99 -2.44 -13.39
C THR A 126 -18.46 -3.82 -12.98
N PHE A 127 -17.85 -3.94 -11.80
CA PHE A 127 -17.19 -5.18 -11.35
C PHE A 127 -17.99 -5.98 -10.31
N ILE A 128 -19.16 -5.51 -9.85
CA ILE A 128 -19.93 -6.12 -8.75
C ILE A 128 -20.21 -7.61 -9.00
N ASN A 129 -20.63 -7.98 -10.20
CA ASN A 129 -21.05 -9.34 -10.51
C ASN A 129 -19.91 -10.29 -10.92
N ILE A 130 -18.68 -9.78 -11.07
CA ILE A 130 -17.56 -10.55 -11.63
C ILE A 130 -16.39 -10.72 -10.66
N THR A 131 -16.30 -9.90 -9.61
CA THR A 131 -15.21 -9.97 -8.62
C THR A 131 -15.26 -11.24 -7.77
N LEU A 132 -16.40 -11.55 -7.13
CA LEU A 132 -16.49 -12.73 -6.27
C LEU A 132 -16.23 -14.03 -7.05
N PRO A 133 -16.86 -14.29 -8.22
CA PRO A 133 -16.56 -15.50 -8.98
C PRO A 133 -15.08 -15.60 -9.41
N ALA A 134 -14.45 -14.46 -9.77
CA ALA A 134 -13.02 -14.43 -10.09
C ALA A 134 -12.16 -14.80 -8.86
N LEU A 135 -12.48 -14.25 -7.68
CA LEU A 135 -11.81 -14.57 -6.42
C LEU A 135 -11.93 -16.08 -6.11
N GLU A 136 -13.13 -16.62 -6.25
CA GLU A 136 -13.41 -18.05 -6.01
C GLU A 136 -12.61 -18.94 -6.95
N ASN A 137 -12.64 -18.66 -8.26
CA ASN A 137 -11.91 -19.43 -9.25
C ASN A 137 -10.39 -19.39 -9.03
N ILE A 138 -9.83 -18.23 -8.68
CA ILE A 138 -8.39 -18.10 -8.44
C ILE A 138 -7.98 -18.87 -7.18
N GLN A 139 -8.71 -18.74 -6.07
CA GLN A 139 -8.40 -19.52 -4.87
C GLN A 139 -8.55 -21.03 -5.10
N ASN A 140 -9.58 -21.46 -5.84
CA ASN A 140 -9.77 -22.86 -6.20
C ASN A 140 -8.63 -23.37 -7.10
N ALA A 141 -8.18 -22.57 -8.07
CA ALA A 141 -7.03 -22.88 -8.90
C ALA A 141 -5.73 -22.99 -8.09
N LEU A 142 -5.52 -22.13 -7.08
CA LEU A 142 -4.40 -22.24 -6.14
C LEU A 142 -4.48 -23.53 -5.31
N ASN A 143 -5.67 -23.90 -4.85
CA ASN A 143 -5.91 -25.15 -4.11
C ASN A 143 -5.62 -26.37 -4.98
N GLU A 144 -6.15 -26.43 -6.21
CA GLU A 144 -5.90 -27.49 -7.19
C GLU A 144 -4.42 -27.63 -7.56
N ALA A 145 -3.70 -26.51 -7.60
CA ALA A 145 -2.26 -26.47 -7.86
C ALA A 145 -1.41 -26.85 -6.62
N GLY A 146 -2.02 -27.16 -5.48
CA GLY A 146 -1.32 -27.56 -4.25
C GLY A 146 -0.51 -26.43 -3.60
N VAL A 147 -0.89 -25.18 -3.82
CA VAL A 147 -0.25 -23.99 -3.22
C VAL A 147 -1.19 -23.16 -2.34
N GLY A 148 -2.49 -23.46 -2.39
CA GLY A 148 -3.54 -22.71 -1.71
C GLY A 148 -3.43 -22.65 -0.20
N ASP A 149 -2.67 -23.54 0.45
CA ASP A 149 -2.40 -23.46 1.90
C ASP A 149 -1.44 -22.31 2.24
N SER A 150 -0.47 -22.04 1.37
CA SER A 150 0.58 -21.03 1.56
C SER A 150 0.30 -19.70 0.87
N ILE A 151 -0.43 -19.74 -0.25
CA ILE A 151 -0.73 -18.60 -1.12
C ILE A 151 -2.24 -18.37 -1.11
N LYS A 152 -2.66 -17.16 -0.74
CA LYS A 152 -4.08 -16.83 -0.60
C LYS A 152 -4.51 -15.79 -1.62
N ALA A 153 -5.68 -15.99 -2.22
CA ALA A 153 -6.33 -14.97 -3.02
C ALA A 153 -7.08 -14.00 -2.09
N THR A 154 -7.01 -12.71 -2.41
CA THR A 154 -7.70 -11.63 -1.70
C THR A 154 -8.20 -10.60 -2.71
N VAL A 155 -9.03 -9.67 -2.27
CA VAL A 155 -9.44 -8.50 -3.06
C VAL A 155 -8.98 -7.26 -2.30
N PRO A 156 -7.99 -6.50 -2.80
CA PRO A 156 -7.72 -5.15 -2.30
C PRO A 156 -8.95 -4.27 -2.53
N LEU A 157 -9.60 -3.85 -1.46
CA LEU A 157 -10.79 -3.00 -1.49
C LEU A 157 -10.40 -1.58 -1.07
N ASN A 158 -11.15 -0.57 -1.51
CA ASN A 158 -11.03 0.78 -0.96
C ASN A 158 -11.86 0.89 0.32
N ALA A 159 -11.48 1.79 1.24
CA ALA A 159 -12.28 2.09 2.43
C ALA A 159 -13.67 2.66 2.12
N ASP A 160 -14.00 2.95 0.85
CA ASP A 160 -15.34 3.31 0.40
C ASP A 160 -16.37 2.17 0.46
N VAL A 161 -15.97 0.93 0.76
CA VAL A 161 -16.90 -0.22 0.85
C VAL A 161 -17.61 -0.31 2.20
N TYR A 162 -17.22 0.50 3.18
CA TYR A 162 -17.87 0.61 4.48
C TYR A 162 -17.95 2.07 4.93
N SER A 163 -18.90 2.34 5.82
CA SER A 163 -19.00 3.63 6.48
C SER A 163 -19.64 3.48 7.86
N SER A 164 -19.47 4.50 8.69
CA SER A 164 -20.35 4.71 9.83
C SER A 164 -21.59 5.48 9.35
N PRO A 165 -22.79 5.22 9.90
CA PRO A 165 -23.98 6.01 9.62
C PRO A 165 -23.79 7.50 9.96
N ASP A 166 -24.42 8.39 9.18
CA ASP A 166 -24.28 9.85 9.37
C ASP A 166 -24.82 10.34 10.73
N ASP A 167 -25.82 9.66 11.28
CA ASP A 167 -26.41 9.92 12.59
C ASP A 167 -25.56 9.37 13.75
N ASN A 168 -24.58 8.52 13.46
CA ASN A 168 -23.64 7.96 14.44
C ASN A 168 -22.25 7.74 13.82
N PRO A 169 -21.48 8.80 13.50
CA PRO A 169 -20.25 8.74 12.72
C PRO A 169 -19.04 8.30 13.58
N VAL A 170 -19.13 7.12 14.19
CA VAL A 170 -18.10 6.52 15.04
C VAL A 170 -17.70 5.11 14.57
N PRO A 171 -16.45 4.65 14.81
CA PRO A 171 -15.97 3.36 14.29
C PRO A 171 -16.83 2.13 14.63
N SER A 172 -17.35 2.04 15.86
CA SER A 172 -18.18 0.93 16.34
C SER A 172 -19.51 0.78 15.59
N ALA A 173 -19.96 1.85 14.93
CA ALA A 173 -21.14 1.84 14.09
C ALA A 173 -20.87 1.36 12.65
N GLY A 174 -19.61 1.07 12.29
CA GLY A 174 -19.19 0.69 10.95
C GLY A 174 -20.00 -0.46 10.35
N ARG A 175 -20.49 -0.28 9.12
CA ARG A 175 -21.17 -1.30 8.32
C ARG A 175 -20.66 -1.26 6.88
N PHE A 176 -20.71 -2.40 6.20
CA PHE A 176 -20.57 -2.40 4.74
C PHE A 176 -21.69 -1.59 4.09
N ARG A 177 -21.36 -0.89 3.00
CA ARG A 177 -22.29 -0.08 2.23
C ARG A 177 -23.50 -0.91 1.79
N SER A 178 -24.70 -0.36 1.95
CA SER A 178 -25.95 -1.11 1.87
C SER A 178 -26.14 -1.87 0.55
N GLU A 179 -25.74 -1.28 -0.57
CA GLU A 179 -25.93 -1.82 -1.92
C GLU A 179 -25.00 -2.99 -2.26
N ILE A 180 -23.90 -3.15 -1.51
CA ILE A 180 -22.93 -4.24 -1.69
C ILE A 180 -22.83 -5.09 -0.42
N SER A 181 -23.67 -4.88 0.59
CA SER A 181 -23.55 -5.54 1.90
C SER A 181 -23.62 -7.07 1.80
N ASP A 182 -24.54 -7.60 1.00
CA ASP A 182 -24.68 -9.05 0.79
C ASP A 182 -23.48 -9.63 0.04
N LEU A 183 -22.96 -8.90 -0.96
CA LEU A 183 -21.77 -9.30 -1.72
C LEU A 183 -20.52 -9.29 -0.82
N MET A 184 -20.35 -8.22 -0.03
CA MET A 184 -19.26 -8.09 0.94
C MET A 184 -19.31 -9.20 1.98
N THR A 185 -20.50 -9.55 2.47
CA THR A 185 -20.69 -10.67 3.39
C THR A 185 -20.24 -11.98 2.76
N GLN A 186 -20.60 -12.25 1.50
CA GLN A 186 -20.15 -13.45 0.78
C GLN A 186 -18.63 -13.49 0.57
N ILE A 187 -18.02 -12.36 0.21
CA ILE A 187 -16.56 -12.25 0.08
C ILE A 187 -15.86 -12.53 1.42
N VAL A 188 -16.34 -11.92 2.50
CA VAL A 188 -15.80 -12.13 3.86
C VAL A 188 -15.91 -13.60 4.29
N GLN A 189 -17.07 -14.22 4.05
CA GLN A 189 -17.29 -15.65 4.30
C GLN A 189 -16.32 -16.53 3.51
N PHE A 190 -16.10 -16.20 2.23
CA PHE A 190 -15.19 -16.94 1.36
C PHE A 190 -13.73 -16.80 1.81
N LEU A 191 -13.29 -15.59 2.15
CA LEU A 191 -11.94 -15.34 2.66
C LEU A 191 -11.70 -16.10 3.97
N HIS A 192 -12.66 -16.02 4.91
CA HIS A 192 -12.59 -16.74 6.18
C HIS A 192 -12.49 -18.25 5.98
N LYS A 193 -13.34 -18.85 5.12
CA LYS A 193 -13.32 -20.28 4.81
C LYS A 193 -11.97 -20.76 4.28
N ASN A 194 -11.24 -19.90 3.57
CA ASN A 194 -9.94 -20.22 2.97
C ASN A 194 -8.74 -19.77 3.80
N ASN A 195 -8.94 -19.23 5.02
CA ASN A 195 -7.89 -18.61 5.83
C ASN A 195 -7.12 -17.52 5.05
N ALA A 196 -7.84 -16.74 4.24
CA ALA A 196 -7.31 -15.60 3.51
C ALA A 196 -7.60 -14.29 4.27
N PRO A 197 -6.71 -13.29 4.22
CA PRO A 197 -6.97 -12.01 4.86
C PRO A 197 -7.96 -11.16 4.05
N PHE A 198 -8.59 -10.20 4.71
CA PHE A 198 -9.24 -9.08 4.07
C PHE A 198 -8.18 -8.00 3.73
N THR A 199 -8.11 -7.57 2.47
CA THR A 199 -7.16 -6.53 2.07
C THR A 199 -7.87 -5.20 1.85
N ILE A 200 -7.42 -4.15 2.53
CA ILE A 200 -8.04 -2.82 2.51
C ILE A 200 -7.02 -1.73 2.19
N ASN A 201 -7.41 -0.75 1.38
CA ASN A 201 -6.63 0.43 1.07
C ASN A 201 -7.18 1.59 1.89
N ILE A 202 -6.32 2.22 2.70
CA ILE A 202 -6.68 3.28 3.65
C ILE A 202 -5.87 4.53 3.33
N TYR A 203 -6.56 5.61 2.99
CA TYR A 203 -5.94 6.87 2.58
C TYR A 203 -6.42 8.07 3.42
N PRO A 204 -5.76 8.38 4.54
CA PRO A 204 -6.05 9.58 5.33
C PRO A 204 -6.05 10.88 4.51
N PHE A 205 -5.14 10.99 3.53
CA PHE A 205 -5.10 12.12 2.59
C PHE A 205 -6.44 12.36 1.88
N LEU A 206 -7.13 11.29 1.44
CA LEU A 206 -8.40 11.44 0.70
C LEU A 206 -9.52 12.02 1.57
N SER A 207 -9.42 11.92 2.90
CA SER A 207 -10.38 12.59 3.80
C SER A 207 -10.25 14.12 3.75
N LEU A 208 -9.02 14.63 3.61
CA LEU A 208 -8.77 16.06 3.41
C LEU A 208 -9.14 16.52 2.00
N TYR A 209 -8.89 15.68 1.00
CA TYR A 209 -9.21 15.99 -0.39
C TYR A 209 -10.73 16.07 -0.64
N GLY A 210 -11.49 15.11 -0.07
CA GLY A 210 -12.95 15.03 -0.26
C GLY A 210 -13.77 15.96 0.63
N ASN A 211 -13.18 16.52 1.70
CA ASN A 211 -13.90 17.35 2.66
C ASN A 211 -13.00 18.46 3.24
N ASP A 212 -13.19 19.70 2.78
CA ASP A 212 -12.49 20.89 3.27
C ASP A 212 -12.70 21.18 4.77
N GLY A 213 -13.79 20.67 5.36
CA GLY A 213 -14.08 20.78 6.78
C GLY A 213 -13.49 19.65 7.61
N PHE A 214 -12.79 18.69 7.01
CA PHE A 214 -12.18 17.58 7.74
C PHE A 214 -11.09 18.11 8.71
N PRO A 215 -11.03 17.62 9.96
CA PRO A 215 -10.03 18.11 10.92
C PRO A 215 -8.60 17.82 10.43
N PHE A 216 -7.88 18.86 10.02
CA PHE A 216 -6.59 18.73 9.33
C PHE A 216 -5.59 17.82 10.07
N ASP A 217 -5.38 18.06 11.37
CA ASP A 217 -4.42 17.30 12.17
C ASP A 217 -4.86 15.85 12.42
N TYR A 218 -6.15 15.54 12.30
CA TYR A 218 -6.68 14.18 12.48
C TYR A 218 -6.30 13.24 11.33
N ALA A 219 -5.87 13.79 10.18
CA ALA A 219 -5.32 13.01 9.09
C ALA A 219 -3.89 12.48 9.37
N PHE A 220 -3.23 13.00 10.42
CA PHE A 220 -1.88 12.62 10.84
C PHE A 220 -1.90 11.87 12.18
N PHE A 221 -0.74 11.43 12.64
CA PHE A 221 -0.59 10.65 13.89
C PHE A 221 -0.13 11.50 15.08
N ASP A 222 -0.17 12.82 14.94
CA ASP A 222 0.23 13.76 15.97
C ASP A 222 -0.91 13.93 16.98
N ASN A 223 -1.06 12.95 17.89
CA ASN A 223 -2.00 12.92 19.02
C ASN A 223 -2.89 14.18 19.14
N VAL A 224 -4.03 14.21 18.44
CA VAL A 224 -4.86 15.42 18.38
C VAL A 224 -5.50 15.72 19.74
N GLY A 225 -5.72 17.02 20.01
CA GLY A 225 -6.41 17.47 21.24
C GLY A 225 -7.90 17.11 21.30
N ASN A 226 -8.53 16.88 20.14
CA ASN A 226 -9.96 16.55 20.02
C ASN A 226 -10.15 15.20 19.29
N PRO A 227 -9.90 14.06 19.96
CA PRO A 227 -10.13 12.74 19.36
C PRO A 227 -11.62 12.46 19.16
N VAL A 228 -11.95 11.61 18.18
CA VAL A 228 -13.28 11.00 18.09
C VAL A 228 -13.43 10.04 19.26
N ASN A 229 -14.41 10.28 20.12
CA ASN A 229 -14.73 9.40 21.24
C ASN A 229 -15.85 8.44 20.81
N ASP A 230 -15.57 7.15 20.90
CA ASP A 230 -16.51 6.08 20.62
C ASP A 230 -16.61 5.17 21.84
N ASN A 231 -17.65 5.35 22.64
CA ASN A 231 -17.91 4.55 23.84
C ASN A 231 -16.70 4.47 24.81
N GLY A 232 -15.96 5.58 24.96
CA GLY A 232 -14.77 5.66 25.82
C GLY A 232 -13.46 5.31 25.11
N ILE A 233 -13.48 4.85 23.86
CA ILE A 233 -12.29 4.69 23.02
C ILE A 233 -12.01 6.03 22.32
N ALA A 234 -10.81 6.57 22.55
CA ALA A 234 -10.38 7.82 21.91
C ALA A 234 -9.55 7.52 20.66
N TYR A 235 -10.15 7.74 19.49
CA TYR A 235 -9.45 7.69 18.21
C TYR A 235 -8.78 9.02 17.92
N LYS A 236 -7.44 9.03 17.91
CA LYS A 236 -6.62 10.24 17.75
C LYS A 236 -6.17 10.53 16.33
N ASN A 237 -6.39 9.60 15.42
CA ASN A 237 -6.10 9.76 13.99
C ASN A 237 -7.13 8.97 13.17
N VAL A 238 -7.34 9.39 11.93
CA VAL A 238 -8.32 8.77 11.03
C VAL A 238 -7.90 7.38 10.56
N PHE A 239 -6.61 7.06 10.53
CA PHE A 239 -6.14 5.72 10.16
C PHE A 239 -6.69 4.67 11.14
N ASP A 240 -6.53 4.90 12.44
CA ASP A 240 -7.03 4.00 13.50
C ASP A 240 -8.56 3.93 13.48
N ALA A 241 -9.24 5.06 13.31
CA ALA A 241 -10.69 5.09 13.23
C ALA A 241 -11.22 4.32 12.01
N ASN A 242 -10.66 4.58 10.82
CA ASN A 242 -11.07 3.94 9.59
C ASN A 242 -10.82 2.42 9.61
N PHE A 243 -9.66 2.00 10.12
CA PHE A 243 -9.35 0.58 10.31
C PHE A 243 -10.34 -0.08 11.28
N ASP A 244 -10.67 0.56 12.41
CA ASP A 244 -11.63 0.00 13.36
C ASP A 244 -13.09 0.09 12.90
N THR A 245 -13.42 0.99 11.97
CA THR A 245 -14.69 0.95 11.22
C THR A 245 -14.78 -0.32 10.37
N LEU A 246 -13.68 -0.75 9.72
CA LEU A 246 -13.64 -2.05 9.04
C LEU A 246 -13.79 -3.20 10.04
N VAL A 247 -13.05 -3.20 11.15
CA VAL A 247 -13.16 -4.25 12.18
C VAL A 247 -14.60 -4.40 12.67
N SER A 248 -15.28 -3.27 12.89
CA SER A 248 -16.69 -3.25 13.30
C SER A 248 -17.64 -3.73 12.20
N SER A 249 -17.35 -3.40 10.93
CA SER A 249 -18.10 -3.90 9.77
C SER A 249 -17.98 -5.41 9.60
N LEU A 250 -16.77 -5.95 9.78
CA LEU A 250 -16.52 -7.40 9.78
C LEU A 250 -17.23 -8.09 10.95
N LYS A 251 -17.21 -7.47 12.14
CA LYS A 251 -17.92 -7.97 13.32
C LYS A 251 -19.44 -8.01 13.09
N ALA A 252 -20.00 -7.01 12.42
CA ALA A 252 -21.44 -6.94 12.13
C ALA A 252 -21.92 -8.10 11.24
N VAL A 253 -21.05 -8.66 10.39
CA VAL A 253 -21.34 -9.83 9.56
C VAL A 253 -20.82 -11.16 10.16
N GLY A 254 -20.36 -11.15 11.41
CA GLY A 254 -19.95 -12.34 12.15
C GLY A 254 -18.49 -12.76 12.02
N TYR A 255 -17.64 -11.96 11.37
CA TYR A 255 -16.24 -12.29 11.05
C TYR A 255 -15.25 -11.26 11.59
N GLY A 256 -15.52 -10.73 12.78
CA GLY A 256 -14.67 -9.70 13.39
C GLY A 256 -13.19 -10.04 13.36
N ASP A 257 -12.83 -11.29 13.70
CA ASP A 257 -11.44 -11.77 13.81
C ASP A 257 -10.77 -12.17 12.49
N LEU A 258 -11.38 -11.88 11.34
CA LEU A 258 -10.74 -12.09 10.05
C LEU A 258 -9.45 -11.24 9.97
N PRO A 259 -8.29 -11.83 9.62
CA PRO A 259 -7.04 -11.07 9.48
C PRO A 259 -7.18 -9.95 8.45
N ILE A 260 -6.55 -8.80 8.70
CA ILE A 260 -6.59 -7.63 7.82
C ILE A 260 -5.17 -7.31 7.35
N VAL A 261 -5.03 -7.03 6.06
CA VAL A 261 -3.82 -6.46 5.44
C VAL A 261 -4.17 -5.08 4.91
N VAL A 262 -3.37 -4.06 5.24
CA VAL A 262 -3.49 -2.75 4.59
C VAL A 262 -2.72 -2.80 3.28
N GLY A 263 -3.44 -2.95 2.17
CA GLY A 263 -2.87 -3.12 0.83
C GLY A 263 -2.26 -1.85 0.26
N GLU A 264 -2.76 -0.69 0.69
CA GLU A 264 -2.25 0.62 0.29
C GLU A 264 -2.48 1.64 1.42
N VAL A 265 -1.44 2.42 1.72
CA VAL A 265 -1.52 3.62 2.57
C VAL A 265 -0.38 4.56 2.20
N GLY A 266 -0.65 5.86 2.09
CA GLY A 266 0.39 6.81 1.73
C GLY A 266 -0.08 8.25 1.80
N TRP A 267 0.80 9.13 1.33
CA TRP A 267 0.54 10.56 1.22
C TRP A 267 1.25 11.13 -0.02
N PRO A 268 0.53 11.81 -0.93
CA PRO A 268 1.13 12.36 -2.14
C PRO A 268 1.94 13.62 -1.84
N THR A 269 2.98 13.88 -2.65
CA THR A 269 3.91 14.98 -2.40
C THR A 269 3.70 16.20 -3.30
N ASP A 270 2.73 16.16 -4.21
CA ASP A 270 2.37 17.26 -5.12
C ASP A 270 0.96 17.02 -5.69
N GLY A 271 0.42 17.99 -6.43
CA GLY A 271 -0.84 17.87 -7.18
C GLY A 271 -2.10 18.22 -6.39
N ASP A 272 -1.98 18.66 -5.13
CA ASP A 272 -3.06 19.19 -4.29
C ASP A 272 -2.49 20.14 -3.21
N LYS A 273 -3.31 21.04 -2.65
CA LYS A 273 -2.91 21.97 -1.56
C LYS A 273 -2.37 21.25 -0.31
N ASN A 274 -2.87 20.03 -0.04
CA ASN A 274 -2.45 19.18 1.07
C ASN A 274 -1.43 18.11 0.66
N ALA A 275 -1.00 18.10 -0.61
CA ALA A 275 0.03 17.20 -1.13
C ALA A 275 1.35 17.95 -1.26
N ASN A 276 2.26 17.74 -0.30
CA ASN A 276 3.61 18.32 -0.33
C ASN A 276 4.59 17.44 0.45
N LEU A 277 5.89 17.65 0.21
CA LEU A 277 6.97 16.89 0.88
C LEU A 277 6.90 16.97 2.41
N GLY A 278 6.53 18.13 2.97
CA GLY A 278 6.44 18.33 4.41
C GLY A 278 5.33 17.50 5.06
N TYR A 279 4.15 17.46 4.44
CA TYR A 279 3.03 16.65 4.93
C TYR A 279 3.22 15.17 4.68
N ALA A 280 3.83 14.77 3.56
CA ALA A 280 4.22 13.38 3.36
C ALA A 280 5.21 12.93 4.45
N GLN A 281 6.25 13.72 4.72
CA GLN A 281 7.20 13.42 5.79
C GLN A 281 6.52 13.36 7.16
N ARG A 282 5.63 14.30 7.48
CA ARG A 282 4.82 14.30 8.71
C ARG A 282 4.02 13.01 8.85
N PHE A 283 3.34 12.59 7.79
CA PHE A 283 2.54 11.37 7.76
C PHE A 283 3.38 10.12 8.04
N TYR A 284 4.48 9.92 7.30
CA TYR A 284 5.33 8.76 7.47
C TYR A 284 6.09 8.75 8.82
N ASN A 285 6.47 9.91 9.35
CA ASN A 285 7.04 10.05 10.70
C ASN A 285 6.08 9.62 11.81
N GLY A 286 4.77 9.64 11.55
CA GLY A 286 3.74 9.15 12.45
C GLY A 286 3.45 7.65 12.27
N LEU A 287 3.25 7.22 11.01
CA LEU A 287 2.87 5.86 10.68
C LEU A 287 3.99 4.85 10.99
N LEU A 288 5.23 5.13 10.57
CA LEU A 288 6.31 4.13 10.63
C LEU A 288 6.69 3.74 12.07
N PRO A 289 6.82 4.67 13.04
CA PRO A 289 7.04 4.30 14.44
C PRO A 289 5.87 3.52 15.06
N LYS A 290 4.63 3.83 14.69
CA LYS A 290 3.45 3.07 15.10
C LYS A 290 3.55 1.60 14.65
N LEU A 291 3.94 1.37 13.40
CA LEU A 291 4.13 0.02 12.87
C LEU A 291 5.33 -0.68 13.51
N ALA A 292 6.46 0.02 13.69
CA ALA A 292 7.67 -0.53 14.30
C ALA A 292 7.48 -0.96 15.76
N SER A 293 6.62 -0.24 16.50
CA SER A 293 6.26 -0.57 17.88
C SER A 293 5.14 -1.60 18.01
N ASN A 294 4.61 -2.12 16.89
CA ASN A 294 3.45 -3.02 16.86
C ASN A 294 2.28 -2.47 17.70
N GLN A 295 2.03 -1.17 17.62
CA GLN A 295 0.99 -0.54 18.44
C GLN A 295 -0.41 -1.06 18.06
N GLY A 296 -0.65 -1.30 16.77
CA GLY A 296 -1.97 -1.67 16.24
C GLY A 296 -3.00 -0.56 16.40
N THR A 297 -4.28 -0.91 16.32
CA THR A 297 -5.42 0.00 16.57
C THR A 297 -6.08 -0.31 17.91
N PRO A 298 -6.98 0.54 18.42
CA PRO A 298 -7.72 0.24 19.64
C PRO A 298 -8.45 -1.11 19.65
N LEU A 299 -9.11 -1.52 18.56
CA LEU A 299 -9.78 -2.83 18.46
C LEU A 299 -8.86 -3.96 18.01
N ARG A 300 -7.73 -3.66 17.36
CA ARG A 300 -6.72 -4.64 16.90
C ARG A 300 -5.32 -4.20 17.33
N PRO A 301 -4.99 -4.28 18.62
CA PRO A 301 -3.64 -3.98 19.10
C PRO A 301 -2.64 -5.02 18.56
N GLY A 302 -1.41 -4.59 18.28
CA GLY A 302 -0.35 -5.47 17.79
C GLY A 302 0.07 -5.22 16.34
N PHE A 303 0.57 -6.28 15.73
CA PHE A 303 1.09 -6.29 14.37
C PHE A 303 -0.01 -6.00 13.34
N ILE A 304 0.29 -5.13 12.37
CA ILE A 304 -0.52 -4.90 11.17
C ILE A 304 0.41 -5.02 9.96
N GLU A 305 0.05 -5.86 9.00
CA GLU A 305 0.74 -5.94 7.72
C GLU A 305 0.28 -4.77 6.82
N VAL A 306 1.22 -3.98 6.32
CA VAL A 306 0.95 -2.72 5.62
C VAL A 306 1.85 -2.57 4.40
N TYR A 307 1.28 -2.13 3.28
CA TYR A 307 2.01 -1.78 2.06
C TYR A 307 1.90 -0.27 1.79
N LEU A 308 3.03 0.43 1.77
CA LEU A 308 3.05 1.87 1.46
C LEU A 308 2.71 2.11 -0.01
N PHE A 309 1.89 3.11 -0.30
CA PHE A 309 1.58 3.54 -1.66
C PHE A 309 2.22 4.92 -1.93
N GLY A 310 3.16 5.07 -2.86
CA GLY A 310 3.84 4.06 -3.70
C GLY A 310 5.36 4.11 -3.58
N LEU A 311 6.06 3.17 -4.22
CA LEU A 311 7.52 3.19 -4.29
C LEU A 311 8.01 4.35 -5.16
N LEU A 312 7.49 4.46 -6.39
CA LEU A 312 7.88 5.45 -7.39
C LEU A 312 6.69 6.37 -7.72
N ASP A 313 6.98 7.61 -8.11
CA ASP A 313 6.01 8.44 -8.82
C ASP A 313 5.70 7.83 -10.20
N GLU A 314 4.44 7.92 -10.62
CA GLU A 314 3.91 7.28 -11.83
C GLU A 314 3.35 8.34 -12.80
N ASP A 315 4.22 8.89 -13.67
CA ASP A 315 3.89 10.04 -14.52
C ASP A 315 2.89 9.73 -15.65
N ALA A 316 2.66 8.46 -15.97
CA ALA A 316 1.66 8.02 -16.95
C ALA A 316 0.31 7.66 -16.30
N LYS A 317 0.21 7.71 -14.96
CA LYS A 317 -1.04 7.40 -14.24
C LYS A 317 -2.14 8.41 -14.58
N SER A 318 -3.38 7.91 -14.63
CA SER A 318 -4.57 8.74 -14.85
C SER A 318 -4.73 9.75 -13.73
N VAL A 319 -5.04 11.00 -14.08
CA VAL A 319 -5.34 12.08 -13.12
C VAL A 319 -6.84 12.28 -12.93
N ALA A 320 -7.67 11.34 -13.39
CA ALA A 320 -9.12 11.44 -13.23
C ALA A 320 -9.57 11.60 -11.77
N PRO A 321 -8.96 10.92 -10.77
CA PRO A 321 -9.21 11.19 -9.35
C PRO A 321 -8.64 12.52 -8.84
N GLY A 322 -7.57 13.02 -9.46
CA GLY A 322 -6.89 14.26 -9.11
C GLY A 322 -5.44 14.30 -9.61
N ASN A 323 -4.84 15.50 -9.67
CA ASN A 323 -3.45 15.66 -10.13
C ASN A 323 -2.43 14.98 -9.20
N PHE A 324 -2.78 14.80 -7.93
CA PHE A 324 -1.93 14.12 -6.94
C PHE A 324 -1.65 12.64 -7.27
N GLU A 325 -2.43 12.02 -8.15
CA GLU A 325 -2.29 10.60 -8.51
C GLU A 325 -0.91 10.22 -9.06
N ARG A 326 -0.15 11.19 -9.58
CA ARG A 326 1.20 10.97 -10.12
C ARG A 326 2.32 11.13 -9.09
N HIS A 327 1.98 11.45 -7.84
CA HIS A 327 2.93 11.97 -6.84
C HIS A 327 2.96 11.19 -5.52
N TRP A 328 2.49 9.94 -5.51
CA TRP A 328 2.45 9.07 -4.32
C TRP A 328 3.80 8.45 -3.94
N GLY A 329 4.80 8.51 -4.82
CA GLY A 329 6.08 7.85 -4.63
C GLY A 329 6.87 8.39 -3.44
N ILE A 330 7.50 7.50 -2.67
CA ILE A 330 8.59 7.86 -1.75
C ILE A 330 9.89 8.19 -2.53
N PHE A 331 10.00 7.67 -3.75
CA PHE A 331 10.98 8.05 -4.77
C PHE A 331 10.30 8.77 -5.94
N GLY A 332 11.04 9.62 -6.65
CA GLY A 332 10.62 10.15 -7.94
C GLY A 332 10.62 9.06 -9.02
N TYR A 333 10.05 9.37 -10.20
CA TYR A 333 10.04 8.46 -11.35
C TYR A 333 11.46 8.08 -11.82
N ASP A 334 12.45 8.90 -11.49
CA ASP A 334 13.89 8.69 -11.78
C ASP A 334 14.61 7.85 -10.70
N GLY A 335 13.89 7.40 -9.67
CA GLY A 335 14.43 6.62 -8.56
C GLY A 335 15.21 7.43 -7.53
N GLN A 336 15.08 8.77 -7.53
CA GLN A 336 15.68 9.61 -6.50
C GLN A 336 14.76 9.74 -5.28
N ALA A 337 15.33 9.60 -4.08
CA ALA A 337 14.58 9.76 -2.83
C ALA A 337 14.04 11.19 -2.70
N LYS A 338 12.75 11.34 -2.38
CA LYS A 338 12.07 12.65 -2.38
C LYS A 338 12.19 13.40 -1.06
N PHE A 339 12.20 12.68 0.06
CA PHE A 339 12.26 13.27 1.40
C PHE A 339 12.87 12.28 2.41
N PRO A 340 13.40 12.76 3.55
CA PRO A 340 13.89 11.87 4.60
C PRO A 340 12.75 11.05 5.20
N VAL A 341 12.90 9.73 5.23
CA VAL A 341 11.92 8.80 5.80
C VAL A 341 12.65 7.60 6.41
N ASP A 342 12.27 7.23 7.62
CA ASP A 342 12.82 6.06 8.29
C ASP A 342 11.88 4.85 8.18
N ILE A 343 12.12 4.02 7.16
CA ILE A 343 11.38 2.78 6.89
C ILE A 343 11.48 1.78 8.06
N SER A 344 12.50 1.88 8.92
CA SER A 344 12.59 1.05 10.13
C SER A 344 11.66 1.50 11.26
N GLY A 345 11.13 2.73 11.19
CA GLY A 345 10.29 3.35 12.22
C GLY A 345 11.00 3.60 13.54
N GLN A 346 12.34 3.61 13.57
CA GLN A 346 13.16 3.81 14.77
C GLN A 346 13.57 5.28 15.00
N GLY A 347 12.98 6.22 14.25
CA GLY A 347 13.25 7.66 14.37
C GLY A 347 14.53 8.13 13.68
N GLN A 348 15.10 7.33 12.78
CA GLN A 348 16.34 7.62 12.04
C GLN A 348 16.07 8.31 10.70
N ASN A 349 15.38 9.45 10.73
CA ASN A 349 14.98 10.18 9.53
C ASN A 349 16.17 10.53 8.63
N LYS A 350 16.33 9.77 7.54
CA LYS A 350 17.40 9.90 6.55
C LYS A 350 16.84 9.74 5.15
N LEU A 351 17.55 10.27 4.17
CA LEU A 351 17.22 9.98 2.78
C LEU A 351 17.45 8.50 2.49
N LEU A 352 16.50 7.91 1.76
CA LEU A 352 16.63 6.57 1.24
C LEU A 352 17.75 6.47 0.20
N VAL A 353 18.27 5.27 0.00
CA VAL A 353 19.26 5.00 -1.04
C VAL A 353 18.57 5.05 -2.40
N SER A 354 18.86 6.10 -3.17
CA SER A 354 18.39 6.29 -4.55
C SER A 354 18.94 5.23 -5.52
N ALA A 355 18.31 5.11 -6.68
CA ALA A 355 18.82 4.29 -7.78
C ALA A 355 20.25 4.71 -8.19
N GLN A 356 21.17 3.74 -8.25
CA GLN A 356 22.56 3.97 -8.68
C GLN A 356 22.73 3.75 -10.20
N GLY A 357 23.46 4.66 -10.84
CA GLY A 357 23.87 4.54 -12.25
C GLY A 357 22.78 4.87 -13.27
N CYS A 358 21.68 5.48 -12.85
CA CYS A 358 20.70 6.04 -13.77
C CYS A 358 21.20 7.41 -14.25
N ALA A 359 21.80 7.44 -15.45
CA ALA A 359 22.04 8.69 -16.16
C ALA A 359 20.69 9.22 -16.65
N VAL A 360 19.93 9.87 -15.77
CA VAL A 360 18.73 10.60 -16.19
C VAL A 360 19.21 11.97 -16.65
N SER A 361 19.16 12.21 -17.97
CA SER A 361 19.24 13.54 -18.53
C SER A 361 18.10 14.36 -17.93
N SER A 362 18.42 15.21 -16.96
CA SER A 362 17.46 16.13 -16.37
C SER A 362 16.85 16.97 -17.50
N PRO A 363 15.52 17.06 -17.64
CA PRO A 363 14.93 18.17 -18.36
C PRO A 363 15.32 19.40 -17.53
N LYS A 364 16.23 20.23 -18.06
CA LYS A 364 16.52 21.52 -17.46
C LYS A 364 15.18 22.20 -17.19
N MET A 365 14.88 22.50 -15.93
CA MET A 365 13.88 23.50 -15.59
C MET A 365 14.26 24.76 -16.37
N VAL A 366 13.53 25.04 -17.44
CA VAL A 366 13.55 26.37 -18.03
C VAL A 366 12.78 27.24 -17.06
N CYS A 367 13.50 27.81 -16.08
CA CYS A 367 13.03 28.98 -15.37
C CYS A 367 12.77 30.07 -16.42
N VAL A 368 11.52 30.24 -16.83
CA VAL A 368 11.10 31.46 -17.51
C VAL A 368 11.14 32.57 -16.46
N GLN A 369 12.30 33.19 -16.31
CA GLN A 369 12.42 34.49 -15.65
C GLN A 369 11.71 35.53 -16.52
N SER A 370 10.42 35.74 -16.29
CA SER A 370 9.76 36.96 -16.74
C SER A 370 10.28 38.12 -15.86
N LYS A 371 11.36 38.76 -16.32
CA LYS A 371 11.80 40.05 -15.77
C LYS A 371 10.74 41.09 -16.13
N CYS A 372 9.94 41.48 -15.15
CA CYS A 372 9.31 42.79 -15.14
C CYS A 372 10.40 43.84 -14.92
N GLN A 373 10.79 44.57 -15.96
CA GLN A 373 11.37 45.90 -15.85
C GLN A 373 11.05 46.67 -17.15
N GLY A 374 10.30 47.75 -17.00
CA GLY A 374 9.73 48.49 -18.11
C GLY A 374 10.69 49.46 -18.79
N SER A 375 10.22 49.98 -19.93
CA SER A 375 10.69 51.24 -20.50
C SER A 375 9.50 52.01 -21.08
N LYS A 376 9.37 53.26 -20.62
CA LYS A 376 8.60 54.32 -21.27
C LYS A 376 9.24 54.62 -22.63
N GLN A 377 8.44 54.80 -23.69
CA GLN A 377 8.41 56.04 -24.50
C GLN A 377 7.40 55.96 -25.67
N VAL A 378 6.39 56.85 -25.59
CA VAL A 378 5.89 57.80 -26.61
C VAL A 378 6.14 57.49 -28.11
N SER A 379 5.06 57.38 -28.90
CA SER A 379 4.79 58.36 -29.98
C SER A 379 3.44 58.14 -30.71
N ARG A 380 2.74 59.27 -30.85
CA ARG A 380 1.56 59.63 -31.67
C ARG A 380 0.19 59.09 -31.26
#